data_AF-A0A4Y2C7R4-F1
#
_entry.id   AF-A0A4Y2C7R4-F1
#
_cell.length_a   1.000
_cell.length_b   1.000
_cell.length_c   1.000
_cell.angle_alpha   90.00
_cell.angle_beta   90.00
_cell.angle_gamma   90.00
#
_symmetry.space_group_name_H-M   'P 1'
#
loop_
_entity.id
_entity.type
_entity.pdbx_description
1 polymer ?
#
loop_
_entity_poly.entity_id
_entity_poly.type
_entity_poly.pdbx_seq_one_letter_code
_entity_poly.pdbx_strand_id
1 'polypeptide(L)'
;MLTIEVSNKGLTFIIINLYAPQGFGIYPFKSFFNSLPIPVFIFGDFNLHHPLWEENRASPMSNNFAEWIQNSSFILVNTTVPSFINYNGTNSLLGLTIMSTSIYHQIDCSVADSTFESDHNPVITTWSVLNNNPKNIKIINCNRVM
;
A
#
# COMPACT_ATOMS: atom_id res chain seq x y z
N MET A 1 -10.20 5.70 2.46
CA MET A 1 -9.17 5.03 3.27
C MET A 1 -9.86 4.31 4.42
N LEU A 2 -9.60 3.01 4.58
CA LEU A 2 -10.04 2.18 5.70
C LEU A 2 -8.79 1.75 6.47
N THR A 3 -8.78 1.94 7.79
CA THR A 3 -7.68 1.53 8.66
C THR A 3 -8.18 0.50 9.66
N ILE A 4 -7.42 -0.57 9.85
CA ILE A 4 -7.78 -1.69 10.72
C ILE A 4 -6.55 -2.05 11.54
N GLU A 5 -6.75 -2.23 12.84
CA GLU A 5 -5.77 -2.86 13.73
C GLU A 5 -6.12 -4.34 13.86
N VAL A 6 -5.13 -5.18 13.59
CA VAL A 6 -5.25 -6.63 13.66
C VAL A 6 -4.38 -7.11 14.82
N SER A 7 -4.97 -7.89 15.73
CA SER A 7 -4.25 -8.49 16.85
C SER A 7 -4.34 -10.01 16.79
N ASN A 8 -3.18 -10.66 16.77
CA ASN A 8 -3.05 -12.10 16.67
C ASN A 8 -1.88 -12.65 17.50
N LYS A 9 -2.17 -13.52 18.49
CA LYS A 9 -1.16 -14.24 19.29
C LYS A 9 0.01 -13.35 19.80
N GLY A 10 -0.29 -12.14 20.27
CA GLY A 10 0.70 -11.20 20.80
C GLY A 10 1.36 -10.28 19.77
N LEU A 11 1.04 -10.46 18.48
CA LEU A 11 1.38 -9.54 17.41
C LEU A 11 0.21 -8.60 17.15
N THR A 12 0.46 -7.30 17.16
CA THR A 12 -0.49 -6.28 16.72
C THR A 12 0.12 -5.51 15.57
N PHE A 13 -0.66 -5.27 14.53
CA PHE A 13 -0.24 -4.54 13.34
C PHE A 13 -1.42 -3.83 12.70
N ILE A 14 -1.12 -2.87 11.83
CA ILE A 14 -2.14 -2.06 11.16
C ILE A 14 -2.17 -2.40 9.68
N ILE A 15 -3.39 -2.50 9.13
CA ILE A 15 -3.64 -2.58 7.70
C ILE A 15 -4.44 -1.35 7.29
N ILE A 16 -3.98 -0.67 6.24
CA ILE A 16 -4.67 0.43 5.59
C ILE A 16 -5.00 0.00 4.17
N ASN A 17 -6.26 0.16 3.77
CA ASN A 17 -6.69 0.11 2.38
C ASN A 17 -7.00 1.55 1.91
N LEU A 18 -6.29 2.01 0.89
CA LEU A 18 -6.42 3.34 0.32
C LEU A 18 -6.90 3.25 -1.12
N TYR A 19 -7.95 3.99 -1.46
CA TYR A 19 -8.40 4.13 -2.84
C TYR A 19 -8.47 5.62 -3.17
N ALA A 20 -7.71 6.05 -4.16
CA ALA A 20 -7.61 7.43 -4.60
C ALA A 20 -7.66 7.52 -6.13
N PRO A 21 -8.85 7.44 -6.74
CA PRO A 21 -9.01 7.38 -8.21
C PRO A 21 -8.54 8.64 -8.94
N GLN A 22 -8.27 9.74 -8.24
CA GLN A 22 -7.74 10.99 -8.82
C GLN A 22 -6.33 11.31 -8.31
N GLY A 23 -5.66 10.37 -7.64
CA GLY A 23 -4.47 10.68 -6.86
C GLY A 23 -4.82 11.37 -5.54
N PHE A 24 -3.81 11.51 -4.68
CA PHE A 24 -3.90 12.36 -3.49
C PHE A 24 -2.54 12.98 -3.16
N GLY A 25 -2.57 14.13 -2.47
CA GLY A 25 -1.37 14.74 -1.92
C GLY A 25 -1.05 14.12 -0.56
N ILE A 26 0.22 13.81 -0.30
CA ILE A 26 0.62 13.13 0.94
C ILE A 26 0.53 14.00 2.20
N TYR A 27 0.65 15.32 2.08
CA TYR A 27 0.79 16.22 3.24
C TYR A 27 -0.36 16.14 4.26
N PRO A 28 -1.65 16.11 3.87
CA PRO A 28 -2.76 15.94 4.82
C PRO A 28 -2.69 14.62 5.60
N PHE A 29 -2.04 13.59 5.05
CA PHE A 29 -1.98 12.25 5.65
C PHE A 29 -0.65 11.94 6.34
N LYS A 30 0.40 12.73 6.08
CA LYS A 30 1.76 12.50 6.59
C LYS A 30 1.79 12.33 8.11
N SER A 31 1.15 13.24 8.84
CA SER A 31 1.09 13.18 10.31
C SER A 31 0.33 11.96 10.81
N PHE A 32 -0.74 11.56 10.11
CA PHE A 32 -1.50 10.36 10.46
C PHE A 32 -0.67 9.10 10.21
N PHE A 33 -0.09 8.92 9.03
CA PHE A 33 0.71 7.73 8.74
C PHE A 33 1.92 7.61 9.67
N ASN A 34 2.58 8.72 9.97
CA ASN A 34 3.75 8.75 10.84
C ASN A 34 3.41 8.53 12.34
N SER A 35 2.14 8.68 12.75
CA SER A 35 1.74 8.48 14.16
C SER A 35 1.28 7.06 14.49
N LEU A 36 1.12 6.21 13.47
CA LEU A 36 0.63 4.85 13.64
C LEU A 36 1.66 3.95 14.34
N PRO A 37 1.25 3.06 15.25
CA PRO A 37 2.14 2.04 15.80
C PRO A 37 2.57 1.07 14.70
N ILE A 38 3.87 0.80 14.65
CA ILE A 38 4.46 -0.17 13.72
C ILE A 38 4.24 -1.62 14.23
N PRO A 39 4.12 -2.61 13.33
CA PRO A 39 4.20 -2.47 11.87
C PRO A 39 2.87 -2.10 11.22
N VAL A 40 2.97 -1.39 10.10
CA VAL A 40 1.86 -0.92 9.28
C VAL A 40 2.02 -1.45 7.86
N PHE A 41 0.92 -1.89 7.27
CA PHE A 41 0.76 -2.14 5.84
C PHE A 41 -0.21 -1.12 5.25
N ILE A 42 0.12 -0.59 4.08
CA ILE A 42 -0.74 0.29 3.30
C ILE A 42 -0.83 -0.31 1.90
N PHE A 43 -2.02 -0.78 1.56
CA PHE A 43 -2.37 -1.32 0.26
C PHE A 43 -3.34 -0.37 -0.42
N GLY A 44 -3.35 -0.37 -1.75
CA GLY A 44 -4.35 0.42 -2.45
C GLY A 44 -4.04 0.73 -3.88
N ASP A 45 -5.03 1.31 -4.54
CA ASP A 45 -4.83 2.03 -5.79
C ASP A 45 -4.76 3.54 -5.49
N PHE A 46 -3.56 4.07 -5.72
CA PHE A 46 -3.21 5.45 -5.41
C PHE A 46 -3.43 6.36 -6.62
N ASN A 47 -3.58 5.80 -7.82
CA ASN A 47 -3.53 6.50 -9.10
C ASN A 47 -2.41 7.56 -9.18
N LEU A 48 -1.22 7.21 -8.68
CA LEU A 48 -0.01 8.04 -8.73
C LEU A 48 1.03 7.41 -9.66
N HIS A 49 1.63 8.23 -10.51
CA HIS A 49 2.64 7.81 -11.48
C HIS A 49 3.99 8.42 -11.12
N HIS A 50 5.04 7.62 -11.00
CA HIS A 50 6.40 8.09 -10.71
C HIS A 50 7.46 7.09 -11.21
N PRO A 51 8.67 7.54 -11.60
CA PRO A 51 9.78 6.67 -12.00
C PRO A 51 10.27 5.69 -10.93
N LEU A 52 9.90 5.93 -9.67
CA LEU A 52 10.31 5.07 -8.55
C LEU A 52 9.60 3.71 -8.58
N TRP A 53 8.43 3.62 -9.22
CA TRP A 53 7.66 2.38 -9.27
C TRP A 53 7.18 1.96 -10.64
N GLU A 54 7.07 2.87 -11.63
CA GLU A 54 6.65 2.38 -12.95
C GLU A 54 6.83 3.29 -14.15
N GLU A 55 6.71 4.61 -14.01
CA GLU A 55 6.49 5.47 -15.18
C GLU A 55 7.57 6.53 -15.38
N ASN A 56 7.85 6.88 -16.64
CA ASN A 56 8.66 8.06 -17.00
C ASN A 56 7.95 9.40 -16.75
N ARG A 57 6.79 9.38 -16.06
CA ARG A 57 5.99 10.56 -15.74
C ARG A 57 5.92 10.71 -14.23
N ALA A 58 6.02 11.96 -13.79
CA ALA A 58 5.79 12.34 -12.40
C ALA A 58 4.93 13.61 -12.36
N SER A 59 4.13 13.73 -11.31
CA SER A 59 3.38 14.94 -10.96
C SER A 59 3.95 15.52 -9.67
N PRO A 60 3.67 16.78 -9.34
CA PRO A 60 4.05 17.33 -8.04
C PRO A 60 3.53 16.48 -6.87
N MET A 61 2.35 15.88 -7.00
CA MET A 61 1.78 14.99 -5.99
C MET A 61 2.60 13.70 -5.84
N SER A 62 3.00 13.08 -6.96
CA SER A 62 3.79 11.85 -6.89
C SER A 62 5.23 12.09 -6.46
N ASN A 63 5.83 13.25 -6.77
CA ASN A 63 7.12 13.67 -6.24
C ASN A 63 7.08 13.83 -4.71
N ASN A 64 6.10 14.54 -4.18
CA ASN A 64 5.95 14.71 -2.72
C ASN A 64 5.72 13.36 -2.03
N PHE A 65 4.97 12.46 -2.67
CA PHE A 65 4.76 11.11 -2.18
C PHE A 65 6.07 10.30 -2.14
N ALA A 66 6.86 10.33 -3.22
CA ALA A 66 8.16 9.67 -3.29
C ALA A 66 9.15 10.23 -2.24
N GLU A 67 9.17 11.56 -2.06
CA GLU A 67 9.95 12.22 -1.00
C GLU A 67 9.51 11.75 0.39
N TRP A 68 8.20 11.64 0.64
CA TRP A 68 7.71 11.11 1.92
C TRP A 68 8.14 9.66 2.15
N ILE A 69 8.03 8.78 1.16
CA ILE A 69 8.50 7.39 1.26
C ILE A 69 9.99 7.38 1.66
N GLN A 70 10.85 8.12 0.95
CA GLN A 70 12.29 8.18 1.22
C GLN A 70 12.65 8.71 2.61
N ASN A 71 11.83 9.58 3.19
CA ASN A 71 12.10 10.26 4.45
C ASN A 71 11.23 9.73 5.61
N SER A 72 10.56 8.61 5.45
CA SER A 72 9.69 8.01 6.46
C SER A 72 10.18 6.63 6.88
N SER A 73 9.52 6.01 7.85
CA SER A 73 9.76 4.61 8.24
C SER A 73 8.98 3.62 7.35
N PHE A 74 8.60 4.03 6.15
CA PHE A 74 7.88 3.22 5.18
C PHE A 74 8.75 2.92 3.95
N ILE A 75 8.49 1.78 3.33
CA ILE A 75 9.13 1.35 2.08
C ILE A 75 8.07 0.86 1.11
N LEU A 76 8.29 1.14 -0.17
CA LEU A 76 7.49 0.58 -1.26
C LEU A 76 8.05 -0.81 -1.62
N VAL A 77 7.18 -1.82 -1.64
CA VAL A 77 7.54 -3.22 -1.95
C VAL A 77 6.70 -3.73 -3.11
N ASN A 78 6.61 -2.90 -4.15
CA ASN A 78 5.96 -3.28 -5.39
C ASN A 78 6.80 -4.29 -6.15
N THR A 79 6.13 -5.14 -6.91
CA THR A 79 6.79 -6.00 -7.90
C THR A 79 7.13 -5.19 -9.15
N THR A 80 7.95 -5.74 -10.04
CA THR A 80 8.15 -5.18 -11.39
C THR A 80 7.07 -5.64 -12.39
N VAL A 81 6.13 -6.47 -11.95
CA VAL A 81 5.03 -6.99 -12.76
C VAL A 81 3.87 -6.00 -12.70
N PRO A 82 3.33 -5.54 -13.86
CA PRO A 82 2.20 -4.64 -13.88
C PRO A 82 0.96 -5.22 -13.20
N SER A 83 0.22 -4.38 -12.48
CA SER A 83 -0.96 -4.77 -11.71
C SER A 83 -2.29 -4.31 -12.33
N PHE A 84 -2.26 -3.69 -13.51
CA PHE A 84 -3.40 -3.11 -14.21
C PHE A 84 -3.19 -3.21 -15.72
N ILE A 85 -4.25 -3.54 -16.45
CA ILE A 85 -4.25 -3.57 -17.92
C ILE A 85 -5.45 -2.75 -18.40
N ASN A 86 -5.20 -1.65 -19.11
CA ASN A 86 -6.28 -0.82 -19.64
C ASN A 86 -6.96 -1.48 -20.87
N TYR A 87 -8.08 -0.91 -21.31
CA TYR A 87 -8.84 -1.40 -22.48
C TYR A 87 -8.04 -1.41 -23.80
N ASN A 88 -6.92 -0.68 -23.88
CA ASN A 88 -6.01 -0.64 -25.02
C ASN A 88 -4.82 -1.62 -24.87
N GLY A 89 -4.79 -2.45 -23.82
CA GLY A 89 -3.69 -3.36 -23.53
C GLY A 89 -2.43 -2.69 -22.98
N THR A 90 -2.52 -1.44 -22.52
CA THR A 90 -1.41 -0.76 -21.83
C THR A 90 -1.38 -1.21 -20.37
N ASN A 91 -0.19 -1.59 -19.92
CA ASN A 91 0.05 -2.06 -18.57
C ASN A 91 0.43 -0.90 -17.65
N SER A 92 -0.07 -0.91 -16.42
CA SER A 92 0.35 -0.01 -15.34
C SER A 92 0.36 -0.73 -13.98
N LEU A 93 0.94 -0.10 -12.98
CA LEU A 93 1.24 -0.55 -11.63
C LEU A 93 0.71 0.57 -10.75
N LEU A 94 -0.60 0.52 -10.63
CA LEU A 94 -1.39 1.46 -9.85
C LEU A 94 -1.60 0.95 -8.42
N GLY A 95 -1.54 -0.37 -8.25
CA GLY A 95 -1.58 -1.04 -6.96
C GLY A 95 -0.26 -0.88 -6.22
N LEU A 96 -0.19 0.05 -5.27
CA LEU A 96 0.99 0.24 -4.43
C LEU A 96 0.86 -0.58 -3.14
N THR A 97 1.94 -1.29 -2.82
CA THR A 97 2.14 -1.99 -1.54
C THR A 97 3.25 -1.31 -0.78
N ILE A 98 2.88 -0.71 0.35
CA ILE A 98 3.77 0.03 1.22
C ILE A 98 3.73 -0.60 2.61
N MET A 99 4.86 -0.66 3.29
CA MET A 99 4.93 -1.23 4.63
C MET A 99 5.98 -0.56 5.49
N SER A 100 5.93 -0.78 6.80
CA SER A 100 7.00 -0.37 7.70
C SER A 100 8.32 -1.04 7.34
N THR A 101 9.42 -0.29 7.32
CA THR A 101 10.77 -0.80 7.02
C THR A 101 11.20 -1.93 7.97
N SER A 102 10.71 -1.92 9.21
CA SER A 102 11.03 -2.92 10.24
C SER A 102 10.64 -4.36 9.89
N ILE A 103 9.68 -4.56 8.99
CA ILE A 103 9.20 -5.89 8.59
C ILE A 103 9.63 -6.29 7.19
N TYR A 104 10.34 -5.45 6.45
CA TYR A 104 10.70 -5.66 5.05
C TYR A 104 11.30 -7.05 4.77
N HIS A 105 12.25 -7.50 5.58
CA HIS A 105 12.93 -8.79 5.41
C HIS A 105 12.05 -10.03 5.63
N GLN A 106 10.81 -9.84 6.11
CA GLN A 106 9.87 -10.90 6.44
C GLN A 106 8.72 -11.00 5.45
N ILE A 107 8.70 -10.10 4.44
CA ILE A 107 7.62 -9.93 3.48
C ILE A 107 8.04 -10.41 2.11
N ASP A 108 7.10 -11.06 1.43
CA ASP A 108 7.17 -11.35 0.01
C ASP A 108 5.93 -10.79 -0.70
N CYS A 109 6.14 -10.22 -1.89
CA CYS A 109 5.09 -9.59 -2.70
C CYS A 109 5.11 -10.18 -4.12
N SER A 110 3.94 -10.62 -4.60
CA SER A 110 3.74 -11.13 -5.95
C SER A 110 2.46 -10.55 -6.55
N VAL A 111 2.34 -10.60 -7.88
CA VAL A 111 1.09 -10.30 -8.58
C VAL A 111 0.47 -11.64 -8.99
N ALA A 112 -0.82 -11.80 -8.76
CA ALA A 112 -1.53 -13.02 -9.11
C ALA A 112 -1.66 -13.19 -10.64
N ASP A 113 -1.52 -14.42 -11.13
CA ASP A 113 -1.70 -14.79 -12.55
C ASP A 113 -3.17 -14.82 -13.00
N SER A 114 -4.09 -14.35 -12.15
CA SER A 114 -5.53 -14.29 -12.43
C SER A 114 -6.07 -12.92 -12.01
N THR A 115 -6.88 -12.34 -12.87
CA THR A 115 -7.47 -11.01 -12.66
C THR A 115 -8.79 -11.06 -11.90
N PHE A 116 -9.37 -12.25 -11.69
CA PHE A 116 -10.72 -12.43 -11.16
C PHE A 116 -11.78 -11.60 -11.91
N GLU A 117 -11.68 -11.54 -13.24
CA GLU A 117 -12.56 -10.75 -14.13
C GLU A 117 -12.46 -9.22 -13.92
N SER A 118 -11.44 -8.77 -13.18
CA SER A 118 -11.05 -7.36 -13.05
C SER A 118 -10.08 -6.96 -14.17
N ASP A 119 -9.95 -5.66 -14.41
CA ASP A 119 -8.85 -5.02 -15.15
C ASP A 119 -7.59 -4.82 -14.31
N HIS A 120 -7.68 -5.07 -13.00
CA HIS A 120 -6.54 -5.12 -12.07
C HIS A 120 -6.16 -6.55 -11.70
N ASN A 121 -4.85 -6.83 -11.72
CA ASN A 121 -4.30 -8.05 -11.14
C ASN A 121 -4.09 -7.85 -9.63
N PRO A 122 -4.58 -8.75 -8.76
CA PRO A 122 -4.34 -8.65 -7.33
C PRO A 122 -2.86 -8.73 -6.97
N VAL A 123 -2.44 -7.89 -6.03
CA VAL A 123 -1.14 -8.00 -5.37
C VAL A 123 -1.31 -8.89 -4.14
N ILE A 124 -0.51 -9.95 -4.07
CA ILE A 124 -0.46 -10.88 -2.95
C ILE A 124 0.75 -10.52 -2.10
N THR A 125 0.52 -10.25 -0.82
CA THR A 125 1.58 -10.00 0.16
C THR A 125 1.53 -11.09 1.22
N THR A 126 2.65 -11.78 1.41
CA THR A 126 2.80 -12.78 2.47
C THR A 126 3.72 -12.26 3.55
N TRP A 127 3.36 -12.53 4.81
CA TRP A 127 4.18 -12.20 5.96
C TRP A 127 4.49 -13.47 6.73
N SER A 128 5.76 -13.88 6.73
CA SER A 128 6.22 -15.14 7.31
C SER A 128 5.85 -15.34 8.78
N VAL A 129 5.65 -14.25 9.53
CA VAL A 129 5.27 -14.28 10.95
C VAL A 129 3.78 -14.62 11.15
N LEU A 130 2.92 -14.38 10.16
CA LEU A 130 1.47 -14.60 10.22
C LEU A 130 1.02 -16.03 9.90
N ASN A 131 1.91 -17.03 9.90
CA ASN A 131 1.60 -18.46 9.68
C ASN A 131 0.64 -19.11 10.70
N ASN A 132 -0.15 -18.32 11.43
CA ASN A 132 -1.11 -18.72 12.45
C ASN A 132 -2.40 -17.91 12.31
N ASN A 133 -3.56 -18.57 12.16
CA ASN A 133 -4.88 -17.94 11.95
C ASN A 133 -5.18 -16.76 12.91
N PRO A 134 -5.50 -15.55 12.40
CA PRO A 134 -5.82 -14.38 13.23
C PRO A 134 -7.14 -14.56 13.98
N LYS A 135 -7.16 -14.16 15.27
CA LYS A 135 -8.32 -14.37 16.16
C LYS A 135 -9.15 -13.10 16.41
N ASN A 136 -8.60 -11.89 16.26
CA ASN A 136 -9.31 -10.63 16.55
C ASN A 136 -8.98 -9.53 15.52
N ILE A 137 -10.02 -8.87 14.98
CA ILE A 137 -9.92 -7.76 14.02
C ILE A 137 -10.66 -6.55 14.59
N LYS A 138 -10.03 -5.38 14.67
CA LYS A 138 -10.63 -4.12 15.16
C LYS A 138 -10.53 -3.04 14.09
N ILE A 139 -11.66 -2.45 13.70
CA ILE A 139 -11.71 -1.35 12.72
C ILE A 139 -11.35 -0.02 13.42
N ILE A 140 -10.44 0.76 12.83
CA ILE A 140 -10.08 2.11 13.28
C ILE A 140 -10.57 3.10 12.24
N ASN A 141 -11.63 3.85 12.56
CA ASN A 141 -12.09 4.92 11.69
C ASN A 141 -11.15 6.11 11.75
N CYS A 142 -10.61 6.52 10.60
CA CYS A 142 -9.98 7.82 10.45
C CYS A 142 -11.09 8.88 10.48
N ASN A 143 -11.28 9.54 11.62
CA ASN A 143 -12.16 10.70 11.68
C ASN A 143 -11.55 11.78 10.79
N ARG A 144 -12.32 12.21 9.80
CA ARG A 144 -11.98 13.27 8.83
C ARG A 144 -11.54 14.52 9.60
N VAL A 145 -10.23 14.74 9.72
CA VAL A 145 -9.70 16.07 10.02
C VAL A 145 -9.74 16.79 8.67
N MET A 146 -10.88 17.45 8.41
CA MET A 146 -10.99 18.48 7.38
C MET A 146 -10.29 19.73 7.87
#